data_AF-A0A7K6VEA3-F1
#
_entry.id   AF-A0A7K6VEA3-F1
#
_cell.length_a   1.000
_cell.length_b   1.000
_cell.length_c   1.000
_cell.angle_alpha   90.00
_cell.angle_beta   90.00
_cell.angle_gamma   90.00
#
_symmetry.space_group_name_H-M   'P 1'
#
loop_
_entity.id
_entity.type
_entity.pdbx_description
1 polymer ?
#
loop_
_entity_poly.entity_id
_entity_poly.type
_entity_poly.pdbx_seq_one_letter_code
_entity_poly.pdbx_strand_id
1 'polypeptide(L)' 'SRCCRYPLTVDFEAFGWDWIIAPKRYKANYCSGQCEYMFMQKYPHTHLVQQANPRGSAGPCCTPTK' A
#
# COMPACT_ATOMS: atom_id res chain seq x y z
N SER A 1 -7.49 -11.65 -5.24
CA SER A 1 -7.02 -11.82 -3.85
C SER A 1 -7.25 -10.52 -3.09
N ARG A 2 -7.64 -10.59 -1.81
CA ARG A 2 -7.93 -9.39 -0.98
C ARG A 2 -6.64 -8.63 -0.62
N CYS A 3 -6.78 -7.32 -0.35
CA CYS A 3 -5.68 -6.46 0.10
C CYS A 3 -4.96 -7.06 1.32
N CYS A 4 -3.64 -7.23 1.20
CA CYS A 4 -2.80 -7.79 2.27
C CYS A 4 -1.38 -7.21 2.21
N ARG A 5 -0.65 -7.35 3.32
CA ARG A 5 0.78 -7.05 3.42
C ARG A 5 1.59 -8.27 3.00
N TYR A 6 2.51 -8.08 2.07
CA TYR A 6 3.41 -9.12 1.56
C TYR A 6 4.85 -8.83 1.98
N PRO A 7 5.65 -9.88 2.29
CA PRO A 7 7.02 -9.70 2.71
C PRO A 7 7.89 -9.18 1.57
N LEU A 8 8.74 -8.21 1.89
CA LEU A 8 9.79 -7.68 1.00
C LEU A 8 10.96 -7.27 1.87
N THR A 9 12.15 -7.79 1.55
CA THR A 9 13.40 -7.36 2.19
C THR A 9 14.14 -6.46 1.22
N VAL A 10 14.51 -5.27 1.69
CA VAL A 10 15.39 -4.36 0.98
C VAL A 10 16.83 -4.63 1.44
N ASP A 11 17.74 -4.67 0.49
CA ASP A 11 19.17 -4.84 0.69
C ASP A 11 19.90 -3.61 0.18
N PHE A 12 20.43 -2.77 1.07
CA PHE A 12 21.03 -1.50 0.68
C PHE A 12 22.33 -1.67 -0.10
N GLU A 13 23.05 -2.78 0.08
CA GLU A 13 24.26 -3.07 -0.70
C GLU A 13 23.91 -3.41 -2.15
N ALA A 14 22.84 -4.17 -2.36
CA ALA A 14 22.34 -4.49 -3.71
C ALA A 14 21.83 -3.24 -4.47
N PHE A 15 21.36 -2.22 -3.74
CA PHE A 15 20.97 -0.93 -4.31
C PHE A 15 22.15 0.02 -4.53
N GLY A 16 23.37 -0.35 -4.09
CA GLY A 16 24.56 0.52 -4.13
C GLY A 16 24.47 1.72 -3.17
N TRP A 17 23.69 1.60 -2.10
CA TRP A 17 23.53 2.64 -1.08
C TRP A 17 24.56 2.46 0.02
N ASP A 18 25.82 2.72 -0.33
CA ASP A 18 26.98 2.49 0.55
C ASP A 18 27.04 3.44 1.76
N TRP A 19 26.28 4.54 1.72
CA TRP A 19 26.18 5.51 2.81
C TRP A 19 25.43 4.96 4.03
N ILE A 20 24.68 3.85 3.91
CA ILE A 20 23.99 3.21 5.03
C ILE A 20 24.95 2.27 5.75
N ILE A 21 25.33 2.65 6.96
CA ILE A 21 26.26 1.89 7.81
C ILE A 21 25.58 0.62 8.35
N ALA A 22 24.39 0.76 8.94
CA ALA A 22 23.57 -0.35 9.42
C ALA A 22 22.08 0.08 9.57
N PRO A 23 21.11 -0.85 9.47
CA PRO A 23 21.27 -2.24 9.02
C PRO A 23 21.51 -2.33 7.51
N LYS A 24 22.18 -3.39 7.03
CA LYS A 24 22.36 -3.63 5.59
C LYS A 24 21.10 -4.16 4.89
N ARG A 25 20.23 -4.82 5.64
CA ARG A 25 18.94 -5.36 5.16
C ARG A 25 17.82 -5.01 6.12
N TYR A 26 16.64 -4.68 5.58
CA TYR A 26 15.43 -4.47 6.40
C TYR A 26 14.17 -5.02 5.73
N LYS A 27 13.20 -5.45 6.55
CA LYS A 27 11.91 -5.98 6.07
C LYS A 27 10.92 -4.83 5.82
N ALA A 28 10.95 -4.26 4.61
CA ALA A 28 10.05 -3.19 4.18
C ALA A 28 8.59 -3.66 4.07
N ASN A 29 8.38 -4.83 3.46
CA ASN A 29 7.06 -5.30 3.02
C ASN A 29 6.41 -4.37 1.99
N TYR A 30 5.26 -4.78 1.45
CA TYR A 30 4.43 -3.94 0.58
C TYR A 30 2.96 -4.35 0.66
N CYS A 31 2.06 -3.46 0.24
CA CYS A 31 0.63 -3.73 0.17
C CYS A 31 0.25 -4.11 -1.28
N SER A 32 -0.56 -5.16 -1.43
CA SER A 32 -1.10 -5.54 -2.74
C SER A 32 -2.42 -6.30 -2.59
N GLY A 33 -3.19 -6.36 -3.67
CA GLY A 33 -4.49 -7.02 -3.71
C GLY A 33 -5.65 -6.04 -3.96
N GLN A 34 -6.82 -6.62 -4.16
CA GLN A 34 -8.05 -5.87 -4.44
C GLN A 34 -8.71 -5.44 -3.14
N CYS A 35 -9.23 -4.21 -3.12
CA CYS A 35 -10.11 -3.72 -2.08
C CYS A 35 -11.55 -3.86 -2.56
N GLU A 36 -12.35 -4.63 -1.84
CA GLU A 36 -13.79 -4.70 -2.10
C GLU A 36 -14.43 -3.34 -1.77
N TYR A 37 -15.44 -2.98 -2.56
CA TYR A 37 -16.29 -1.85 -2.23
C TYR A 37 -17.09 -2.18 -0.97
N MET A 38 -16.89 -1.41 0.09
CA MET A 38 -17.70 -1.51 1.31
C MET A 38 -18.32 -0.16 1.61
N PHE A 39 -19.60 -0.16 1.97
CA PHE A 39 -20.25 0.99 2.58
C PHE A 39 -19.54 1.29 3.90
N MET A 40 -19.13 2.55 4.10
CA MET A 40 -18.37 3.01 5.27
C MET A 40 -17.00 2.31 5.47
N GLN A 41 -16.08 2.55 4.54
CA GLN A 41 -14.66 2.39 4.81
C GLN A 41 -14.24 3.19 6.06
N LYS A 42 -13.15 2.79 6.74
CA LYS A 42 -12.58 3.52 7.89
C LYS A 42 -12.48 5.03 7.65
N TYR A 43 -12.28 5.42 6.39
CA TYR A 43 -12.34 6.79 5.94
C TYR A 43 -13.54 7.01 5.00
N PRO A 44 -14.61 7.71 5.44
CA PRO A 44 -15.82 7.91 4.65
C PRO A 44 -15.60 8.66 3.33
N HIS A 45 -14.57 9.51 3.25
CA HIS A 45 -14.28 10.27 2.03
C HIS A 45 -14.03 9.38 0.81
N THR A 46 -13.40 8.21 0.99
CA THR A 46 -13.12 7.28 -0.12
C THR A 46 -14.40 6.78 -0.77
N HIS A 47 -15.43 6.52 0.05
CA HIS A 47 -16.75 6.12 -0.43
C HIS A 47 -17.47 7.26 -1.16
N LEU A 48 -17.41 8.48 -0.61
CA LEU A 48 -18.05 9.67 -1.20
C LEU A 48 -17.45 10.04 -2.55
N VAL A 49 -16.12 10.02 -2.68
CA VAL A 49 -15.43 10.35 -3.96
C VAL A 49 -15.77 9.31 -5.03
N GLN A 50 -15.81 8.02 -4.69
CA GLN A 50 -16.19 6.98 -5.63
C GLN A 50 -17.64 7.13 -6.11
N GLN A 51 -18.57 7.48 -5.23
CA GLN A 51 -19.97 7.76 -5.61
C GLN A 51 -20.09 9.00 -6.49
N ALA A 52 -19.30 10.04 -6.21
CA ALA A 52 -19.29 11.27 -6.99
C ALA A 52 -18.69 11.08 -8.40
N ASN A 53 -17.74 10.17 -8.56
CA ASN A 53 -17.12 9.86 -9.86
C ASN A 53 -16.86 8.35 -10.05
N PRO A 54 -17.91 7.56 -10.36
CA PRO A 54 -17.80 6.10 -10.47
C PRO A 54 -17.01 5.62 -11.69
N ARG A 55 -16.76 6.49 -12.68
CA ARG A 55 -15.92 6.20 -13.86
C ARG A 55 -14.46 6.64 -13.69
N GLY A 56 -14.13 7.37 -12.62
CA GLY A 56 -12.76 7.72 -12.28
C GLY A 56 -12.01 6.57 -11.63
N SER A 57 -10.68 6.64 -11.58
CA SER A 57 -9.82 5.68 -10.86
C SER A 57 -9.95 5.78 -9.32
N ALA A 58 -11.07 6.28 -8.81
CA ALA A 58 -11.27 6.70 -7.42
C ALA A 58 -11.92 5.61 -6.54
N GLY A 59 -11.70 4.34 -6.86
CA GLY A 59 -12.06 3.23 -5.98
C GLY A 59 -11.07 3.05 -4.82
N PRO A 60 -11.41 2.24 -3.81
CA PRO A 60 -10.48 1.94 -2.72
C PRO A 60 -9.22 1.25 -3.27
N CYS A 61 -8.05 1.72 -2.84
CA CYS A 61 -6.76 1.12 -3.18
C CYS A 61 -6.13 0.44 -1.95
N CYS A 62 -5.28 -0.56 -2.20
CA CYS A 62 -4.56 -1.26 -1.13
C CYS A 62 -3.31 -0.47 -0.76
N THR A 63 -3.32 0.22 0.38
CA THR A 63 -2.26 1.13 0.82
C THR A 63 -1.88 0.91 2.29
N PRO A 64 -0.63 1.20 2.72
CA PRO A 64 -0.24 1.11 4.12
C PRO A 64 -1.08 2.06 5.00
N THR A 65 -1.51 1.56 6.15
CA THR A 65 -2.18 2.38 7.19
C THR A 65 -1.41 2.44 8.51
N LYS A 66 -0.41 1.57 8.67
CA LYS A 66 0.59 1.50 9.74
C LYS A 66 1.82 0.78 9.22
#